data_AF-A0A9E0T2X5-F1
#
_entry.id   AF-A0A9E0T2X5-F1
#
_cell.length_a   1.000
_cell.length_b   1.000
_cell.length_c   1.000
_cell.angle_alpha   90.00
_cell.angle_beta   90.00
_cell.angle_gamma   90.00
#
_symmetry.space_group_name_H-M   'P 1'
#
loop_
_entity.id
_entity.type
_entity.pdbx_description
1 polymer ?
#
loop_
_entity_poly.entity_id
_entity_poly.type
_entity_poly.pdbx_seq_one_letter_code
_entity_poly.pdbx_strand_id
1 'polypeptide(L)'
;MTASRTRQGPAATGPESHNVNHHAANHSALRPIDRLLPLLRDVRAVSRDSWRADCPNGHQRLKDSLAITEASDGRILLHCFACNDVRGILAVVGLTSADLFPGRIRDPSPEARASAREAFKRSAWRAALGVLAREATVIACAAGMIRQGQVLSADDDERLAQAIERIHTAREVLSGRT
;
A
#
# COMPACT_ATOMS: atom_id res chain seq x y z
N MET A 1 73.00 50.47 -0.80
CA MET A 1 72.67 49.36 0.12
C MET A 1 71.17 49.39 0.37
N THR A 2 70.50 48.26 0.10
CA THR A 2 69.19 47.82 0.61
C THR A 2 67.94 48.69 0.32
N ALA A 3 66.78 48.20 -0.11
CA ALA A 3 66.33 47.01 -0.84
C ALA A 3 64.86 47.28 -1.21
N SER A 4 64.49 47.06 -2.48
CA SER A 4 63.10 46.89 -2.90
C SER A 4 62.51 45.61 -2.31
N ARG A 5 61.25 45.64 -1.81
CA ARG A 5 60.33 44.48 -1.77
C ARG A 5 58.90 44.88 -1.37
N THR A 6 58.04 44.89 -2.39
CA THR A 6 56.79 44.12 -2.53
C THR A 6 55.74 44.12 -1.40
N ARG A 7 54.56 44.64 -1.75
CA ARG A 7 53.27 44.43 -1.07
C ARG A 7 52.87 42.95 -1.07
N GLN A 8 52.41 42.43 0.07
CA GLN A 8 51.58 41.23 0.17
C GLN A 8 50.65 41.35 1.39
N GLY A 9 49.34 41.45 1.13
CA GLY A 9 48.29 41.25 2.12
C GLY A 9 47.87 39.78 2.14
N PRO A 10 47.45 39.23 3.29
CA PRO A 10 47.08 37.83 3.38
C PRO A 10 45.69 37.55 2.78
N ALA A 11 45.60 36.35 2.25
CA ALA A 11 44.50 35.78 1.48
C ALA A 11 43.25 35.47 2.32
N ALA A 12 42.13 35.39 1.61
CA ALA A 12 40.80 35.03 2.08
C ALA A 12 40.71 33.60 2.64
N THR A 13 39.87 33.42 3.66
CA THR A 13 39.07 32.21 3.87
C THR A 13 37.68 32.60 4.37
N GLY A 14 36.67 32.36 3.53
CA GLY A 14 35.26 32.54 3.86
C GLY A 14 34.72 31.46 4.80
N PRO A 15 33.43 31.52 5.16
CA PRO A 15 32.85 30.66 6.19
C PRO A 15 32.72 29.22 5.69
N GLU A 16 33.35 28.28 6.39
CA GLU A 16 33.19 26.85 6.13
C GLU A 16 31.80 26.38 6.58
N SER A 17 30.87 26.35 5.64
CA SER A 17 29.65 25.57 5.69
C SER A 17 29.89 24.21 5.02
N HIS A 18 30.14 23.15 5.79
CA HIS A 18 30.14 21.77 5.28
C HIS A 18 29.37 20.86 6.27
N ASN A 19 28.05 20.73 6.07
CA ASN A 19 27.37 19.73 5.23
C ASN A 19 27.25 18.38 5.93
N VAL A 20 26.26 18.29 6.83
CA VAL A 20 25.70 17.03 7.32
C VAL A 20 24.85 16.45 6.20
N ASN A 21 25.42 15.56 5.38
CA ASN A 21 24.64 14.73 4.46
C ASN A 21 25.38 13.43 4.15
N HIS A 22 25.17 12.41 4.99
CA HIS A 22 25.65 11.04 4.75
C HIS A 22 24.55 9.95 4.85
N HIS A 23 23.26 10.30 4.79
CA HIS A 23 22.17 9.31 4.85
C HIS A 23 21.18 9.33 3.67
N ALA A 24 21.43 10.10 2.61
CA ALA A 24 20.57 10.12 1.41
C ALA A 24 21.05 9.18 0.29
N ALA A 25 21.92 8.21 0.60
CA ALA A 25 22.42 7.25 -0.37
C ALA A 25 21.79 5.87 -0.13
N ASN A 26 20.94 5.44 -1.09
CA ASN A 26 20.62 4.04 -1.41
C ASN A 26 19.31 3.38 -0.89
N HIS A 27 18.24 4.13 -0.61
CA HIS A 27 16.92 3.50 -0.30
C HIS A 27 16.15 2.97 -1.54
N SER A 28 16.54 3.34 -2.77
CA SER A 28 15.80 2.92 -3.98
C SER A 28 16.11 1.50 -4.48
N ALA A 29 17.17 0.86 -3.97
CA ALA A 29 17.59 -0.48 -4.38
C ALA A 29 17.05 -1.60 -3.49
N LEU A 30 16.58 -1.29 -2.27
CA LEU A 30 15.98 -2.27 -1.36
C LEU A 30 14.55 -2.60 -1.79
N ARG A 31 14.15 -3.86 -1.65
CA ARG A 31 12.75 -4.25 -1.93
C ARG A 31 11.84 -3.53 -0.93
N PRO A 32 10.58 -3.24 -1.29
CA PRO A 32 9.63 -2.62 -0.38
C PRO A 32 9.56 -3.31 0.98
N ILE A 33 9.54 -4.65 1.00
CA ILE A 33 9.38 -5.43 2.22
C ILE A 33 10.57 -5.24 3.17
N ASP A 34 11.78 -5.13 2.61
CA ASP A 34 13.03 -4.93 3.36
C ASP A 34 13.07 -3.53 4.01
N ARG A 35 12.30 -2.56 3.50
CA ARG A 35 12.13 -1.24 4.13
C ARG A 35 11.06 -1.24 5.21
N LEU A 36 9.97 -1.98 5.01
CA LEU A 36 8.81 -1.95 5.89
C LEU A 36 9.01 -2.76 7.18
N LEU A 37 9.46 -4.02 7.07
CA LEU A 37 9.51 -4.93 8.22
C LEU A 37 10.36 -4.39 9.39
N PRO A 38 11.52 -3.74 9.19
CA PRO A 38 12.31 -3.20 10.30
C PRO A 38 11.63 -2.08 11.09
N LEU A 39 10.58 -1.46 10.53
CA LEU A 39 9.85 -0.35 11.16
C LEU A 39 8.67 -0.82 12.02
N LEU A 40 8.41 -2.13 12.06
CA LEU A 40 7.27 -2.73 12.73
C LEU A 40 7.71 -3.52 13.97
N ARG A 41 6.79 -3.68 14.93
CA ARG A 41 7.01 -4.45 16.16
C ARG A 41 6.39 -5.84 16.05
N ASP A 42 7.00 -6.80 16.76
CA ASP A 42 6.53 -8.19 16.87
C ASP A 42 6.29 -8.87 15.52
N VAL A 43 7.19 -8.63 14.56
CA VAL A 43 7.12 -9.20 13.23
C VAL A 43 7.36 -10.71 13.28
N ARG A 44 6.41 -11.48 12.73
CA ARG A 44 6.46 -12.94 12.64
C ARG A 44 6.08 -13.41 11.24
N ALA A 45 6.90 -14.24 10.64
CA ALA A 45 6.56 -14.89 9.37
C ALA A 45 5.42 -15.90 9.56
N VAL A 46 4.45 -15.87 8.64
CA VAL A 46 3.37 -16.87 8.52
C VAL A 46 3.66 -17.82 7.36
N SER A 47 4.23 -17.30 6.27
CA SER A 47 4.70 -18.06 5.12
C SER A 47 5.93 -17.38 4.51
N ARG A 48 6.43 -17.90 3.39
CA ARG A 48 7.59 -17.34 2.67
C ARG A 48 7.42 -15.84 2.35
N ASP A 49 6.20 -15.44 1.98
CA ASP A 49 5.89 -14.10 1.46
C ASP A 49 4.81 -13.39 2.30
N SER A 50 4.57 -13.84 3.55
CA SER A 50 3.56 -13.24 4.43
C SER A 50 4.00 -13.20 5.88
N TRP A 51 3.68 -12.07 6.53
CA TRP A 51 4.03 -11.77 7.91
C TRP A 51 2.83 -11.21 8.66
N ARG A 52 2.95 -11.29 9.98
CA ARG A 52 2.11 -10.56 10.91
C ARG A 52 2.95 -9.66 11.80
N ALA A 53 2.36 -8.56 12.22
CA ALA A 53 2.99 -7.60 13.11
C ALA A 53 1.94 -6.88 13.97
N ASP A 54 2.42 -6.13 14.94
CA ASP A 54 1.60 -5.21 15.70
C ASP A 54 1.35 -3.94 14.90
N CYS A 55 0.09 -3.50 14.85
CA CYS A 55 -0.26 -2.29 14.11
C CYS A 55 0.30 -1.04 14.82
N PRO A 56 1.01 -0.15 14.11
CA PRO A 56 1.56 1.05 14.72
C PRO A 56 0.53 2.18 14.93
N ASN A 57 -0.68 2.08 14.33
CA ASN A 57 -1.70 3.14 14.33
C ASN A 57 -2.49 3.30 15.65
N GLY A 58 -2.04 2.70 16.75
CA GLY A 58 -2.51 3.03 18.10
C GLY A 58 -3.97 2.67 18.47
N HIS A 59 -4.62 1.73 17.78
CA HIS A 59 -5.96 1.28 18.12
C HIS A 59 -5.98 0.18 19.20
N GLN A 60 -7.14 -0.09 19.81
CA GLN A 60 -7.26 -0.98 20.97
C GLN A 60 -6.72 -2.41 20.77
N ARG A 61 -6.95 -3.03 19.60
CA ARG A 61 -6.49 -4.40 19.31
C ARG A 61 -5.17 -4.42 18.53
N LEU A 62 -4.04 -4.24 19.21
CA LEU A 62 -2.73 -4.11 18.56
C LEU A 62 -2.10 -5.44 18.14
N LYS A 63 -2.13 -6.43 19.04
CA LYS A 63 -1.34 -7.66 18.92
C LYS A 63 -1.66 -8.45 17.65
N ASP A 64 -0.65 -8.69 16.82
CA ASP A 64 -0.74 -9.49 15.58
C ASP A 64 -1.81 -8.93 14.60
N SER A 65 -2.27 -7.68 14.78
CA SER A 65 -3.44 -7.17 14.05
C SER A 65 -3.15 -6.77 12.60
N LEU A 66 -1.87 -6.61 12.25
CA LEU A 66 -1.42 -6.19 10.93
C LEU A 66 -0.98 -7.41 10.12
N ALA A 67 -1.66 -7.66 9.00
CA ALA A 67 -1.24 -8.61 7.98
C ALA A 67 -0.46 -7.90 6.86
N ILE A 68 0.64 -8.53 6.47
CA ILE A 68 1.58 -8.04 5.47
C ILE A 68 1.86 -9.18 4.50
N THR A 69 1.73 -8.94 3.20
CA THR A 69 2.02 -9.94 2.17
C THR A 69 2.78 -9.29 1.01
N GLU A 70 3.89 -9.89 0.61
CA GLU A 70 4.60 -9.53 -0.63
C GLU A 70 3.95 -10.30 -1.78
N ALA A 71 3.35 -9.57 -2.72
CA ALA A 71 2.79 -10.16 -3.94
C ALA A 71 3.93 -10.60 -4.88
N SER A 72 3.62 -11.49 -5.82
CA SER A 72 4.60 -12.00 -6.80
C SER A 72 5.21 -10.92 -7.70
N ASP A 73 4.57 -9.75 -7.80
CA ASP A 73 5.07 -8.57 -8.51
C ASP A 73 5.84 -7.58 -7.61
N GLY A 74 6.16 -7.97 -6.37
CA GLY A 74 6.95 -7.20 -5.41
C GLY A 74 6.17 -6.10 -4.67
N ARG A 75 4.86 -5.97 -4.89
CA ARG A 75 4.01 -5.05 -4.13
C ARG A 75 3.71 -5.59 -2.74
N ILE A 76 3.60 -4.71 -1.76
CA ILE A 76 3.14 -5.07 -0.41
C ILE A 76 1.63 -4.84 -0.31
N LEU A 77 0.93 -5.87 0.14
CA LEU A 77 -0.44 -5.80 0.64
C LEU A 77 -0.40 -5.64 2.16
N LEU A 78 -1.02 -4.57 2.66
CA LEU A 78 -1.16 -4.27 4.08
C LEU A 78 -2.63 -4.25 4.45
N HIS A 79 -2.99 -4.97 5.51
CA HIS A 79 -4.33 -4.91 6.06
C HIS A 79 -4.29 -5.05 7.58
N CYS A 80 -4.82 -4.05 8.27
CA CYS A 80 -5.07 -4.15 9.70
C CYS A 80 -6.53 -4.51 9.95
N PHE A 81 -6.76 -5.64 10.62
CA PHE A 81 -8.10 -6.14 10.93
C PHE A 81 -8.85 -5.32 12.00
N ALA A 82 -8.21 -4.31 12.59
CA ALA A 82 -8.80 -3.48 13.64
C ALA A 82 -9.12 -2.06 13.18
N CYS A 83 -8.24 -1.38 12.42
CA CYS A 83 -8.49 -0.01 11.97
C CYS A 83 -8.74 0.15 10.47
N ASN A 84 -8.33 -0.81 9.64
CA ASN A 84 -8.39 -0.71 8.17
C ASN A 84 -7.76 0.59 7.59
N ASP A 85 -6.89 1.27 8.33
CA ASP A 85 -6.31 2.57 7.95
C ASP A 85 -4.85 2.41 7.52
N VAL A 86 -4.66 1.98 6.28
CA VAL A 86 -3.31 1.81 5.69
C VAL A 86 -2.54 3.14 5.66
N ARG A 87 -3.22 4.27 5.41
CA ARG A 87 -2.55 5.57 5.32
C ARG A 87 -2.01 6.01 6.68
N GLY A 88 -2.80 5.89 7.74
CA GLY A 88 -2.35 6.17 9.11
C GLY A 88 -1.23 5.25 9.54
N ILE A 89 -1.32 3.95 9.23
CA ILE A 89 -0.23 2.97 9.50
C ILE A 89 1.08 3.43 8.88
N LEU A 90 1.07 3.78 7.59
CA LEU A 90 2.27 4.21 6.87
C LEU A 90 2.82 5.53 7.40
N ALA A 91 1.95 6.48 7.71
CA ALA A 91 2.36 7.77 8.26
C ALA A 91 3.12 7.62 9.59
N VAL A 92 2.68 6.71 10.48
CA VAL A 92 3.37 6.47 11.76
C VAL A 92 4.77 5.90 11.57
N VAL A 93 4.97 5.05 10.56
CA VAL A 93 6.29 4.48 10.24
C VAL A 93 7.11 5.34 9.26
N GLY A 94 6.64 6.55 8.94
CA GLY A 94 7.36 7.47 8.05
C GLY A 94 7.40 7.03 6.58
N LEU A 95 6.46 6.18 6.15
CA LEU A 95 6.33 5.72 4.77
C LEU A 95 5.11 6.35 4.09
N THR A 96 5.11 6.29 2.76
CA THR A 96 3.99 6.67 1.91
C THR A 96 3.45 5.47 1.16
N SER A 97 2.28 5.60 0.53
CA SER A 97 1.74 4.53 -0.32
C SER A 97 2.71 4.15 -1.45
N ALA A 98 3.55 5.06 -1.94
CA ALA A 98 4.52 4.77 -2.99
C ALA A 98 5.58 3.75 -2.55
N ASP A 99 5.90 3.71 -1.26
CA ASP A 99 6.92 2.83 -0.70
C ASP A 99 6.49 1.36 -0.63
N LEU A 100 5.19 1.08 -0.83
CA LEU A 100 4.63 -0.28 -0.91
C LEU A 100 4.81 -0.93 -2.28
N PHE A 101 5.28 -0.17 -3.26
CA PHE A 101 5.46 -0.65 -4.63
C PHE A 101 6.96 -0.81 -4.91
N PRO A 102 7.35 -1.79 -5.73
CA PRO A 102 8.71 -1.81 -6.27
C PRO A 102 8.96 -0.49 -7.00
N GLY A 103 10.22 -0.05 -7.03
CA GLY A 103 10.59 1.20 -7.70
C GLY A 103 9.99 1.28 -9.11
N ARG A 104 9.54 2.47 -9.51
CA ARG A 104 8.85 2.71 -10.80
C ARG A 104 9.54 1.95 -11.92
N ILE A 105 8.73 1.30 -12.77
CA ILE A 105 9.14 0.61 -13.99
C ILE A 105 10.23 1.45 -14.66
N ARG A 106 11.46 0.94 -14.63
CA ARG A 106 12.64 1.62 -15.18
C ARG A 106 12.62 1.67 -16.71
N ASP A 107 11.71 0.92 -17.32
CA ASP A 107 11.44 0.95 -18.76
C ASP A 107 10.30 1.95 -19.07
N PRO A 108 10.61 3.13 -19.64
CA PRO A 108 9.60 4.11 -20.02
C PRO A 108 8.85 3.74 -21.33
N SER A 109 9.16 2.60 -21.95
CA SER A 109 8.60 2.21 -23.24
C SER A 109 7.06 2.22 -23.21
N PRO A 110 6.41 2.60 -24.33
CA PRO A 110 4.96 2.48 -24.46
C PRO A 110 4.44 1.08 -24.15
N GLU A 111 5.19 0.05 -24.53
CA GLU A 111 4.86 -1.36 -24.32
C GLU A 111 4.87 -1.74 -22.83
N ALA A 112 5.92 -1.38 -22.08
CA ALA A 112 6.00 -1.63 -20.65
C ALA A 112 4.85 -0.92 -19.90
N ARG A 113 4.52 0.32 -20.28
CA ARG A 113 3.39 1.05 -19.71
C ARG A 113 2.04 0.41 -20.03
N ALA A 114 1.85 -0.08 -21.26
CA ALA A 114 0.63 -0.78 -21.66
C ALA A 114 0.47 -2.11 -20.87
N SER A 115 1.54 -2.89 -20.77
CA SER A 115 1.56 -4.15 -20.01
C SER A 115 1.25 -3.92 -18.53
N ALA A 116 1.82 -2.90 -17.91
CA ALA A 116 1.55 -2.55 -16.51
C ALA A 116 0.09 -2.12 -16.27
N ARG A 117 -0.48 -1.32 -17.17
CA ARG A 117 -1.90 -0.93 -17.12
C ARG A 117 -2.81 -2.15 -17.25
N GLU A 118 -2.49 -3.05 -18.17
CA GLU A 118 -3.26 -4.27 -18.36
C GLU A 118 -3.15 -5.20 -17.14
N ALA A 119 -1.95 -5.35 -16.55
CA ALA A 119 -1.78 -6.09 -15.31
C ALA A 119 -2.61 -5.50 -14.15
N PHE A 120 -2.61 -4.18 -14.01
CA PHE A 120 -3.44 -3.48 -13.02
C PHE A 120 -4.94 -3.76 -13.27
N LYS A 121 -5.39 -3.60 -14.51
CA LYS A 121 -6.77 -3.85 -14.92
C LYS A 121 -7.20 -5.29 -14.62
N ARG A 122 -6.38 -6.28 -14.97
CA ARG A 122 -6.63 -7.70 -14.65
C ARG A 122 -6.74 -7.94 -13.14
N SER A 123 -5.90 -7.30 -12.33
CA SER A 123 -5.97 -7.43 -10.87
C SER A 123 -7.24 -6.80 -10.29
N ALA A 124 -7.62 -5.61 -10.78
CA ALA A 124 -8.85 -4.92 -10.39
C ALA A 124 -10.09 -5.73 -10.78
N TRP A 125 -10.10 -6.28 -12.00
CA TRP A 125 -11.15 -7.17 -12.48
C TRP A 125 -11.27 -8.44 -11.65
N ARG A 126 -10.15 -9.09 -11.31
CA ARG A 126 -10.17 -10.27 -10.45
C ARG A 126 -10.80 -9.97 -9.09
N ALA A 127 -10.48 -8.83 -8.49
CA ALA A 127 -11.10 -8.39 -7.24
C ALA A 127 -12.61 -8.13 -7.40
N ALA A 128 -13.02 -7.39 -8.43
CA ALA A 128 -14.43 -7.10 -8.70
C ALA A 128 -15.25 -8.36 -8.98
N LEU A 129 -14.72 -9.30 -9.77
CA LEU A 129 -15.37 -10.59 -10.03
C LEU A 129 -15.53 -11.42 -8.74
N GLY A 130 -14.54 -11.39 -7.84
CA GLY A 130 -14.65 -12.03 -6.53
C GLY A 130 -15.77 -11.45 -5.67
N VAL A 131 -15.95 -10.12 -5.68
CA VAL A 131 -17.08 -9.46 -5.01
C VAL A 131 -18.40 -9.89 -5.65
N LEU A 132 -18.53 -9.78 -6.98
CA LEU A 132 -19.76 -10.19 -7.68
C LEU A 132 -20.14 -11.64 -7.38
N ALA A 133 -19.18 -12.56 -7.38
CA ALA A 133 -19.44 -13.96 -7.07
C ALA A 133 -20.03 -14.14 -5.66
N ARG A 134 -19.43 -13.50 -4.64
CA ARG A 134 -19.91 -13.60 -3.26
C ARG A 134 -21.27 -12.94 -3.07
N GLU A 135 -21.45 -11.74 -3.59
CA GLU A 135 -22.70 -11.00 -3.41
C GLU A 135 -23.85 -11.63 -4.22
N ALA A 136 -23.57 -12.27 -5.36
CA ALA A 136 -24.56 -13.08 -6.08
C ALA A 136 -25.06 -14.28 -5.25
N THR A 137 -24.19 -14.91 -4.45
CA THR A 137 -24.62 -15.97 -3.52
C THR A 137 -25.59 -15.45 -2.46
N VAL A 138 -25.32 -14.26 -1.89
CA VAL A 138 -26.22 -13.63 -0.92
C VAL A 138 -27.59 -13.35 -1.53
N ILE A 139 -27.62 -12.77 -2.74
CA ILE A 139 -28.87 -12.51 -3.46
C ILE A 139 -29.61 -13.82 -3.75
N ALA A 140 -28.90 -14.88 -4.17
CA ALA A 140 -29.52 -16.17 -4.45
C ALA A 140 -30.18 -16.78 -3.19
N CYS A 141 -29.53 -16.67 -2.02
CA CYS A 141 -30.11 -17.10 -0.75
C CYS A 141 -31.37 -16.31 -0.40
N ALA A 142 -31.31 -14.97 -0.43
CA ALA A 142 -32.46 -14.11 -0.13
C ALA A 142 -33.63 -14.35 -1.10
N ALA A 143 -33.35 -14.46 -2.40
CA ALA A 143 -34.35 -14.80 -3.40
C ALA A 143 -34.97 -16.20 -3.16
N GLY A 144 -34.16 -17.16 -2.70
CA GLY A 144 -34.65 -18.49 -2.31
C GLY A 144 -35.66 -18.45 -1.17
N MET A 145 -35.38 -17.67 -0.13
CA MET A 145 -36.30 -17.47 1.02
C MET A 145 -37.60 -16.81 0.58
N ILE A 146 -37.51 -15.71 -0.19
CA ILE A 146 -38.68 -14.99 -0.70
C ILE A 146 -39.55 -15.90 -1.57
N ARG A 147 -38.94 -16.72 -2.44
CA ARG A 147 -39.67 -17.68 -3.28
C ARG A 147 -40.42 -18.74 -2.48
N GLN A 148 -40.00 -19.03 -1.26
CA GLN A 148 -40.68 -19.93 -0.32
C GLN A 148 -41.75 -19.20 0.51
N GLY A 149 -42.01 -17.91 0.25
CA GLY A 149 -42.96 -17.09 0.99
C GLY A 149 -42.44 -16.62 2.35
N GLN A 150 -41.13 -16.76 2.61
CA GLN A 150 -40.54 -16.26 3.85
C GLN A 150 -40.29 -14.76 3.77
N VAL A 151 -40.52 -14.08 4.89
CA VAL A 151 -40.12 -12.68 5.07
C VAL A 151 -38.68 -12.68 5.58
N LEU A 152 -37.81 -11.88 4.96
CA LEU A 152 -36.43 -11.73 5.41
C LEU A 152 -36.40 -11.11 6.81
N SER A 153 -35.47 -11.58 7.64
CA SER A 153 -35.17 -10.91 8.90
C SER A 153 -34.56 -9.53 8.64
N ALA A 154 -34.55 -8.64 9.64
CA ALA A 154 -33.91 -7.33 9.51
C ALA A 154 -32.41 -7.45 9.17
N ASP A 155 -31.72 -8.42 9.78
CA ASP A 155 -30.29 -8.67 9.52
C ASP A 155 -30.06 -9.19 8.08
N ASP A 156 -30.93 -10.06 7.58
CA ASP A 156 -30.84 -10.58 6.21
C ASP A 156 -31.17 -9.50 5.17
N ASP A 157 -32.16 -8.64 5.45
CA ASP A 157 -32.51 -7.51 4.60
C ASP A 157 -31.36 -6.49 4.54
N GLU A 158 -30.76 -6.16 5.68
CA GLU A 158 -29.56 -5.31 5.72
C GLU A 158 -28.41 -5.93 4.92
N ARG A 159 -28.19 -7.24 5.07
CA ARG A 159 -27.14 -7.93 4.33
C ARG A 159 -27.41 -7.95 2.82
N LEU A 160 -28.67 -8.07 2.40
CA LEU A 160 -29.09 -7.97 1.00
C LEU A 160 -28.86 -6.56 0.45
N ALA A 161 -29.23 -5.52 1.20
CA ALA A 161 -28.99 -4.13 0.82
C ALA A 161 -27.49 -3.86 0.59
N GLN A 162 -26.62 -4.30 1.52
CA GLN A 162 -25.16 -4.21 1.36
C GLN A 162 -24.65 -4.98 0.13
N ALA A 163 -25.25 -6.12 -0.21
CA ALA A 163 -24.87 -6.89 -1.39
C ALA A 163 -25.14 -6.12 -2.69
N ILE A 164 -26.28 -5.44 -2.77
CA ILE A 164 -26.69 -4.62 -3.92
C ILE A 164 -25.67 -3.48 -4.12
N GLU A 165 -25.34 -2.73 -3.07
CA GLU A 165 -24.37 -1.63 -3.13
C GLU A 165 -22.97 -2.09 -3.59
N ARG A 166 -22.52 -3.24 -3.07
CA ARG A 166 -21.23 -3.83 -3.46
C ARG A 166 -21.20 -4.28 -4.92
N ILE A 167 -22.30 -4.80 -5.43
CA ILE A 167 -22.43 -5.14 -6.85
C ILE A 167 -22.34 -3.88 -7.72
N HIS A 168 -23.01 -2.79 -7.33
CA HIS A 168 -22.88 -1.51 -8.06
C HIS A 168 -21.42 -1.03 -8.10
N THR A 169 -20.75 -1.04 -6.96
CA THR A 169 -19.33 -0.66 -6.87
C THR A 169 -18.45 -1.55 -7.76
N ALA A 170 -18.65 -2.86 -7.74
CA ALA A 170 -17.88 -3.80 -8.56
C ALA A 170 -18.12 -3.58 -10.07
N ARG A 171 -19.33 -3.21 -10.48
CA ARG A 171 -19.65 -2.88 -11.89
C ARG A 171 -18.88 -1.66 -12.38
N GLU A 172 -18.73 -0.63 -11.54
CA GLU A 172 -17.96 0.56 -11.90
C GLU A 172 -16.49 0.23 -12.17
N VAL A 173 -15.88 -0.60 -11.32
CA VAL A 173 -14.51 -1.12 -11.51
C VAL A 173 -14.37 -1.88 -12.83
N LEU A 174 -15.32 -2.75 -13.17
CA LEU A 174 -15.29 -3.51 -14.43
C LEU A 174 -15.45 -2.62 -15.66
N SER A 175 -16.25 -1.56 -15.56
CA SER A 175 -16.44 -0.58 -16.64
C SER A 175 -15.30 0.43 -16.79
N GLY A 176 -14.38 0.50 -15.82
CA GLY A 176 -13.27 1.44 -15.80
C GLY A 176 -13.67 2.89 -15.45
N ARG A 177 -14.77 3.07 -14.71
CA ARG A 177 -15.30 4.39 -14.29
C ARG A 177 -14.87 4.85 -12.89
N THR A 178 -13.98 4.10 -12.24
CA THR A 178 -13.35 4.41 -10.95
C THR A 178 -12.05 5.18 -11.11
#